data_AF-A0A538GF06-F1
#
_entry.id   AF-A0A538GF06-F1
#
_cell.length_a   1.000
_cell.length_b   1.000
_cell.length_c   1.000
_cell.angle_alpha   90.00
_cell.angle_beta   90.00
_cell.angle_gamma   90.00
#
_symmetry.space_group_name_H-M   'P 1'
#
loop_
_entity.id
_entity.type
_entity.pdbx_description
1 polymer ?
#
loop_
_entity_poly.entity_id
_entity_poly.type
_entity_poly.pdbx_seq_one_letter_code
_entity_poly.pdbx_strand_id
1 'polypeptide(L)' 'MAKCQTCGRLFDERAYQVIVWELGSFDSVDCAEKALRRRKPQSGGDLADALVRAASHLQLHAGSRAAKPAER' A
#
# COMPACT_ATOMS: atom_id res chain seq x y z
N MET A 1 13.96 28.30 6.16
CA MET A 1 12.74 27.85 5.45
C MET A 1 13.05 26.51 4.81
N ALA A 2 12.26 25.49 5.09
CA ALA A 2 12.38 24.16 4.50
C ALA A 2 11.22 23.88 3.55
N LYS A 3 11.38 22.86 2.71
CA LYS A 3 10.36 22.42 1.77
C LYS A 3 9.76 21.10 2.24
N CYS A 4 8.45 21.05 2.39
CA CYS A 4 7.78 19.80 2.77
C CYS A 4 7.89 18.79 1.63
N GLN A 5 8.42 17.59 1.92
CA GLN A 5 8.57 16.55 0.89
C GLN A 5 7.23 15.96 0.41
N THR A 6 6.15 16.16 1.17
CA THR A 6 4.81 15.68 0.81
C THR A 6 4.06 16.64 -0.12
N CYS A 7 4.02 17.93 0.21
CA CYS A 7 3.20 18.92 -0.52
C CYS A 7 4.03 19.95 -1.31
N GLY A 8 5.35 19.99 -1.13
CA GLY A 8 6.25 20.90 -1.83
C GLY A 8 6.21 22.36 -1.37
N ARG A 9 5.37 22.71 -0.38
CA ARG A 9 5.28 24.06 0.16
C ARG A 9 6.49 24.39 1.04
N LEU A 10 6.85 25.66 1.06
CA LEU A 10 7.86 26.18 1.97
C LEU A 10 7.22 26.43 3.34
N PHE A 11 7.92 26.01 4.39
CA PHE A 11 7.51 26.21 5.77
C PHE A 11 8.68 26.66 6.63
N ASP A 12 8.38 27.32 7.74
CA ASP A 12 9.38 27.69 8.72
C ASP A 12 9.60 26.55 9.71
N GLU A 13 10.79 25.94 9.67
CA GLU A 13 11.17 24.87 10.58
C GLU A 13 11.16 25.29 12.05
N ARG A 14 11.28 26.59 12.34
CA ARG A 14 11.36 27.11 13.70
C ARG A 14 9.98 27.35 14.33
N ALA A 15 8.90 27.35 13.55
CA ALA A 15 7.58 27.76 14.04
C ALA A 15 6.65 26.59 14.36
N TYR A 16 6.54 25.56 13.51
CA TYR A 16 5.56 24.47 13.69
C TYR A 16 6.02 23.18 12.98
N GLN A 17 7.05 22.56 13.54
CA GLN A 17 7.67 21.37 12.96
C GLN A 17 6.98 20.09 13.46
N VAL A 18 6.44 19.28 12.54
CA VAL A 18 6.20 17.87 12.81
C VAL A 18 7.42 17.09 12.33
N ILE A 19 8.19 16.53 13.26
CA ILE A 19 9.32 15.63 12.95
C ILE A 19 8.82 14.21 13.02
N VAL A 20 9.10 13.44 11.97
CA VAL A 20 9.03 11.99 12.05
C VAL A 20 10.43 11.46 11.84
N TRP A 21 10.96 10.73 12.83
CA TRP A 21 12.25 10.06 12.72
C TRP A 21 12.25 9.18 11.46
N GLU A 22 13.37 9.16 10.73
CA GLU A 22 13.55 8.46 9.43
C GLU A 22 12.76 9.01 8.21
N LEU A 23 11.95 10.06 8.40
CA LEU A 23 11.08 10.62 7.37
C LEU A 23 11.25 12.14 7.17
N GLY A 24 11.76 12.84 8.18
CA GLY A 24 12.12 14.26 8.08
C GLY A 24 11.09 15.21 8.70
N SER A 25 11.14 16.48 8.28
CA SER A 25 10.30 17.57 8.77
C SER A 25 9.13 17.85 7.82
N PHE A 26 7.96 18.14 8.40
CA PHE A 26 6.73 18.40 7.66
C PHE A 26 6.03 19.68 8.12
N ASP A 27 5.39 20.33 7.16
CA ASP A 27 4.58 21.55 7.32
C ASP A 27 3.28 21.32 8.10
N SER A 28 2.80 20.07 8.17
CA SER A 28 1.56 19.71 8.88
C SER A 28 1.51 18.23 9.23
N VAL A 29 0.64 17.88 10.18
CA VAL A 29 0.35 16.48 10.57
C VAL A 29 -0.18 15.67 9.38
N ASP A 30 -1.07 16.24 8.56
CA ASP A 30 -1.59 15.58 7.35
C ASP A 30 -0.47 15.20 6.36
N CYS A 31 0.53 16.08 6.20
CA CYS A 31 1.70 15.80 5.36
C CYS A 31 2.58 14.68 5.93
N ALA A 32 2.73 14.61 7.25
CA ALA A 32 3.46 13.56 7.94
C ALA A 32 2.74 12.20 7.85
N GLU A 33 1.42 12.17 8.04
CA GLU A 33 0.61 10.95 7.91
C GLU A 33 0.65 10.37 6.49
N LYS A 34 0.57 11.22 5.46
CA LYS A 34 0.72 10.79 4.07
C LYS A 34 2.09 10.17 3.80
N ALA A 35 3.16 10.75 4.37
CA ALA A 35 4.50 10.19 4.27
C ALA A 35 4.62 8.82 4.96
N LEU A 36 4.02 8.67 6.15
CA LEU A 36 3.95 7.40 6.88
C LEU A 36 3.20 6.31 6.11
N ARG A 37 2.06 6.65 5.50
CA ARG A 37 1.27 5.70 4.68
C ARG A 37 2.04 5.19 3.46
N ARG A 38 2.86 6.04 2.83
CA ARG A 38 3.70 5.64 1.68
C ARG A 38 4.83 4.69 2.09
N ARG A 39 5.37 4.82 3.31
CA ARG A 39 6.41 3.93 3.82
C ARG A 39 5.86 2.60 4.35
N LYS A 40 4.60 2.53 4.74
CA LYS A 40 3.98 1.26 5.14
C LYS A 40 4.03 0.34 3.93
N PRO A 41 4.82 -0.75 3.97
CA PRO A 41 4.81 -1.69 2.86
C PRO A 41 3.37 -2.15 2.69
N GLN A 42 2.90 -2.22 1.44
CA GLN A 42 1.64 -2.86 1.08
C GLN A 42 1.74 -4.38 1.28
N SER A 43 2.26 -4.81 2.43
CA SER A 43 2.46 -6.21 2.80
C SER A 43 1.14 -6.99 2.84
N GLY A 44 -0.02 -6.31 2.87
CA GLY A 44 -1.33 -6.94 2.76
C GLY A 44 -1.94 -6.91 1.35
N GLY A 45 -1.50 -5.99 0.48
CA GLY A 45 -2.05 -5.85 -0.88
C GLY A 45 -1.56 -6.95 -1.80
N ASP A 46 -0.25 -7.12 -1.88
CA ASP A 46 0.37 -8.12 -2.75
C ASP A 46 -0.01 -9.55 -2.36
N LEU A 47 -0.11 -9.85 -1.06
CA LEU A 47 -0.55 -11.17 -0.58
C LEU A 47 -2.03 -11.41 -0.89
N ALA A 48 -2.89 -10.41 -0.69
CA ALA A 48 -4.31 -10.52 -1.01
C ALA A 48 -4.53 -10.69 -2.53
N ASP A 49 -3.82 -9.91 -3.36
CA ASP A 49 -3.88 -10.04 -4.82
C ASP A 49 -3.33 -11.39 -5.31
N ALA A 50 -2.25 -11.88 -4.71
CA ALA A 50 -1.71 -13.20 -5.00
C ALA A 50 -2.70 -14.32 -4.64
N LEU A 51 -3.37 -14.21 -3.48
CA LEU A 51 -4.41 -15.16 -3.06
C LEU A 51 -5.63 -15.13 -3.98
N VAL A 52 -6.09 -13.94 -4.40
CA VAL A 52 -7.22 -13.79 -5.34
C VAL A 52 -6.88 -14.41 -6.70
N ARG A 53 -5.66 -14.18 -7.23
CA ARG A 53 -5.20 -14.83 -8.46
C ARG A 53 -5.14 -16.35 -8.31
N ALA A 54 -4.55 -16.86 -7.23
CA ALA A 54 -4.46 -18.30 -6.97
C ALA A 54 -5.85 -18.95 -6.86
N ALA A 55 -6.80 -18.31 -6.17
CA ALA A 55 -8.17 -18.78 -6.07
C ALA A 55 -8.88 -18.82 -7.44
N SER A 56 -8.64 -17.81 -8.29
CA SER A 56 -9.18 -17.75 -9.65
C SER A 56 -8.68 -18.91 -10.51
N HIS A 57 -7.39 -19.25 -10.41
CA HIS A 57 -6.82 -20.42 -11.10
C HIS A 57 -7.43 -21.74 -10.60
N LEU A 58 -7.63 -21.91 -9.29
CA LEU A 58 -8.24 -23.11 -8.72
C LEU A 58 -9.69 -23.31 -9.18
N GLN A 59 -10.48 -22.23 -9.27
CA GLN A 59 -11.87 -22.27 -9.74
C GLN A 59 -11.97 -22.70 -11.21
N LEU A 60 -11.08 -22.22 -12.08
CA LEU A 60 -11.01 -22.63 -13.49
C LEU A 60 -10.67 -24.12 -13.65
N HIS A 61 -9.76 -24.64 -12.82
CA HIS A 61 -9.40 -26.07 -12.85
C HIS A 61 -10.46 -26.97 -12.21
N ALA A 62 -11.21 -26.50 -11.22
CA ALA A 62 -12.34 -27.23 -10.64
C ALA A 62 -13.49 -27.43 -11.65
N GLY A 63 -13.79 -26.42 -12.47
CA GLY A 63 -14.76 -26.53 -13.57
C GLY A 63 -14.34 -27.51 -14.67
N SER A 64 -13.03 -27.70 -14.86
CA SER A 64 -12.46 -28.60 -15.87
C SER A 64 -12.47 -30.08 -15.43
N ARG A 65 -12.51 -30.36 -14.12
CA ARG A 65 -12.53 -31.72 -13.56
C ARG A 65 -13.93 -32.34 -13.49
N ALA A 66 -15.00 -31.55 -13.61
CA ALA A 66 -16.38 -32.03 -13.58
C ALA A 66 -16.88 -32.61 -14.93
N ALA A 67 -16.08 -32.52 -16.00
CA ALA A 67 -16.50 -32.86 -17.37
C ALA A 67 -16.04 -34.25 -17.88
N LYS A 68 -15.79 -35.22 -17.00
CA LYS A 68 -15.65 -36.63 -17.42
C LYS A 68 -16.67 -37.51 -16.68
N PRO A 69 -17.81 -37.86 -17.31
CA PRO A 69 -18.53 -39.05 -16.89
C PRO A 69 -17.68 -40.26 -17.27
N ALA A 70 -17.39 -41.11 -16.29
CA ALA A 70 -16.89 -42.47 -16.54
C ALA A 70 -18.08 -43.30 -17.02
N GLU A 71 -18.13 -43.52 -18.33
CA GLU A 71 -19.06 -44.46 -18.98
C GLU A 71 -18.67 -45.90 -18.59
N ARG A 72 -19.68 -46.71 -18.30
CA ARG A 72 -19.61 -48.06 -17.70
C ARG A 72 -19.87 -49.13 -18.76
#